data_AF-A0ABD1VCD0-F1
#
_entry.id   AF-A0ABD1VCD0-F1
#
_cell.length_a   1.000
_cell.length_b   1.000
_cell.length_c   1.000
_cell.angle_alpha   90.00
_cell.angle_beta   90.00
_cell.angle_gamma   90.00
#
_symmetry.space_group_name_H-M   'P 1'
#
loop_
_entity.id
_entity.type
_entity.pdbx_description
1 polymer ?
#
loop_
_entity_poly.entity_id
_entity_poly.type
_entity_poly.pdbx_seq_one_letter_code
_entity_poly.pdbx_strand_id
1 'polypeptide(L)'
;MLREIESNKKCYDPLVVSIGPYHHGKPELQAWEKVKIRFAHQFHRACGDQESIEELHAYVAKVADSARECYEEGSTTEDCDDESFSRMMFLDGCFVLQYMYILTRTQINYSMEPKEVGSLLDVKTYQRAFVWRDLFLLENQIPY
;
A
#
# COMPACT_ATOMS: atom_id res chain seq x y z
N MET A 1 -18.39 5.39 -20.79
CA MET A 1 -17.01 4.83 -20.62
C MET A 1 -17.12 3.38 -20.13
N LEU A 2 -16.17 2.46 -20.42
CA LEU A 2 -16.26 1.05 -19.97
C LEU A 2 -16.39 0.88 -18.45
N ARG A 3 -15.93 1.88 -17.68
CA ARG A 3 -16.03 2.00 -16.22
C ARG A 3 -17.46 2.19 -15.70
N GLU A 4 -18.34 2.83 -16.46
CA GLU A 4 -19.74 3.11 -16.08
C GLU A 4 -20.63 1.85 -16.15
N ILE A 5 -20.11 0.76 -16.72
CA ILE A 5 -20.81 -0.52 -16.79
C ILE A 5 -20.63 -1.22 -15.43
N GLU A 6 -21.72 -1.36 -14.68
CA GLU A 6 -21.75 -1.97 -13.34
C GLU A 6 -21.02 -3.33 -13.29
N SER A 7 -21.21 -4.18 -14.30
CA SER A 7 -20.56 -5.50 -14.38
C SER A 7 -19.03 -5.44 -14.45
N ASN A 8 -18.48 -4.30 -14.86
CA ASN A 8 -17.03 -4.09 -14.99
C ASN A 8 -16.41 -3.46 -13.76
N LYS A 9 -17.18 -3.10 -12.72
CA LYS A 9 -16.67 -2.39 -11.54
C LYS A 9 -15.44 -3.06 -10.91
N LYS A 10 -15.42 -4.39 -10.82
CA LYS A 10 -14.29 -5.18 -10.26
C LYS A 10 -13.01 -5.14 -11.13
N CYS A 11 -13.11 -4.69 -12.37
CA CYS A 11 -11.96 -4.49 -13.25
C CYS A 11 -11.24 -3.17 -12.97
N TYR A 12 -11.88 -2.25 -12.24
CA TYR A 12 -11.43 -0.88 -12.02
C TYR A 12 -11.21 -0.57 -10.53
N ASP A 13 -12.03 -1.13 -9.64
CA ASP A 13 -11.86 -0.99 -8.19
C ASP A 13 -10.93 -2.08 -7.62
N PRO A 14 -10.07 -1.76 -6.62
CA PRO A 14 -9.27 -2.74 -5.93
C PRO A 14 -10.13 -3.74 -5.17
N LEU A 15 -9.63 -4.96 -4.99
CA LEU A 15 -10.36 -6.03 -4.28
C LEU A 15 -9.95 -6.15 -2.81
N VAL A 16 -8.69 -5.84 -2.49
CA VAL A 16 -8.12 -6.07 -1.17
C VAL A 16 -7.33 -4.88 -0.65
N VAL A 17 -6.52 -4.21 -1.48
CA VAL A 17 -5.63 -3.14 -1.02
C VAL A 17 -5.76 -1.88 -1.90
N SER A 18 -6.12 -0.78 -1.26
CA SER A 18 -6.02 0.57 -1.83
C SER A 18 -4.57 1.06 -1.78
N ILE A 19 -4.12 1.82 -2.78
CA ILE A 19 -2.89 2.61 -2.72
C ILE A 19 -3.25 4.07 -3.05
N GLY A 20 -2.80 5.00 -2.22
CA GLY A 20 -3.15 6.40 -2.33
C GLY A 20 -4.61 6.71 -1.95
N PRO A 21 -5.03 7.96 -2.16
CA PRO A 21 -6.28 8.53 -1.63
C PRO A 21 -7.54 7.98 -2.28
N TYR A 22 -7.49 7.61 -3.56
CA TYR A 22 -8.67 7.43 -4.41
C TYR A 22 -9.64 6.32 -3.92
N HIS A 23 -9.08 5.31 -3.27
CA HIS A 23 -9.84 4.19 -2.71
C HIS A 23 -9.65 4.08 -1.19
N HIS A 24 -9.00 5.07 -0.58
CA HIS A 24 -8.76 5.09 0.85
C HIS A 24 -10.09 5.16 1.63
N GLY A 25 -10.11 4.56 2.82
CA GLY A 25 -11.28 4.59 3.71
C GLY A 25 -12.41 3.63 3.33
N LYS A 26 -12.45 3.08 2.10
CA LYS A 26 -13.47 2.13 1.65
C LYS A 26 -13.60 0.94 2.63
N PRO A 27 -14.80 0.66 3.19
CA PRO A 27 -14.97 -0.37 4.23
C PRO A 27 -14.45 -1.76 3.84
N GLU A 28 -14.57 -2.13 2.57
CA GLU A 28 -14.11 -3.39 2.02
C GLU A 28 -12.58 -3.56 1.99
N LEU A 29 -11.82 -2.46 2.05
CA LEU A 29 -10.34 -2.46 2.00
C LEU A 29 -9.69 -2.27 3.38
N GLN A 30 -10.47 -1.89 4.40
CA GLN A 30 -9.99 -1.60 5.77
C GLN A 30 -9.18 -2.73 6.43
N ALA A 31 -9.46 -3.98 6.06
CA ALA A 31 -8.72 -5.12 6.58
C ALA A 31 -7.22 -5.03 6.24
N TRP A 32 -6.89 -4.51 5.06
CA TRP A 32 -5.51 -4.40 4.57
C TRP A 32 -4.80 -3.16 5.08
N GLU A 33 -5.50 -2.11 5.49
CA GLU A 33 -4.89 -0.95 6.15
C GLU A 33 -4.16 -1.37 7.45
N LYS A 34 -4.71 -2.34 8.19
CA LYS A 34 -4.03 -2.93 9.36
C LYS A 34 -2.80 -3.75 8.99
N VAL A 35 -2.81 -4.37 7.81
CA VAL A 35 -1.65 -5.13 7.29
C VAL A 35 -0.54 -4.18 6.90
N LYS A 36 -0.85 -3.03 6.28
CA LYS A 36 0.14 -2.01 5.94
C LYS A 36 0.91 -1.51 7.17
N ILE A 37 0.24 -1.29 8.30
CA ILE A 37 0.92 -0.92 9.56
C ILE A 37 1.95 -1.98 9.97
N ARG A 38 1.58 -3.27 9.89
CA ARG A 38 2.52 -4.37 10.18
C ARG A 38 3.69 -4.39 9.19
N PHE A 39 3.42 -4.11 7.92
CA PHE A 39 4.45 -4.06 6.88
C PHE A 39 5.40 -2.88 7.08
N ALA A 40 4.92 -1.72 7.51
CA ALA A 40 5.76 -0.58 7.87
C ALA A 40 6.76 -0.94 8.99
N HIS A 41 6.30 -1.61 10.05
CA HIS A 41 7.20 -2.11 11.09
C HIS A 41 8.18 -3.19 10.60
N GLN A 42 7.78 -4.02 9.63
CA GLN A 42 8.67 -5.02 9.04
C GLN A 42 9.74 -4.37 8.16
N PHE A 43 9.33 -3.39 7.36
CA PHE A 43 10.23 -2.59 6.52
C PHE A 43 11.26 -1.87 7.38
N HIS A 44 10.82 -1.19 8.43
CA HIS A 44 11.68 -0.51 9.39
C HIS A 44 12.74 -1.44 9.99
N ARG A 45 12.33 -2.63 10.47
CA ARG A 45 13.26 -3.67 10.94
C ARG A 45 14.21 -4.17 9.85
N ALA A 46 13.73 -4.33 8.62
CA ALA A 46 14.55 -4.76 7.50
C ALA A 46 15.62 -3.71 7.11
N CYS A 47 15.37 -2.43 7.38
CA CYS A 47 16.33 -1.34 7.25
C CYS A 47 17.35 -1.25 8.42
N GLY A 48 17.25 -2.12 9.42
CA GLY A 48 18.20 -2.21 10.53
C GLY A 48 18.00 -1.17 11.63
N ASP A 49 16.80 -0.58 11.72
CA ASP A 49 16.39 0.33 12.80
C ASP A 49 17.32 1.55 13.00
N GLN A 50 18.04 1.99 11.95
CA GLN A 50 19.00 3.10 12.02
C GLN A 50 18.32 4.45 12.29
N GLU A 51 17.14 4.63 11.68
CA GLU A 51 16.25 5.77 11.87
C GLU A 51 14.98 5.26 12.54
N SER A 52 14.35 6.10 13.36
CA SER A 52 13.04 5.80 13.95
C SER A 52 11.94 5.78 12.88
N ILE A 53 10.82 5.09 13.17
CA ILE A 53 9.70 5.05 12.22
C ILE A 53 9.07 6.43 12.03
N GLU A 54 9.14 7.28 13.05
CA GLU A 54 8.71 8.68 13.03
C GLU A 54 9.61 9.53 12.12
N GLU A 55 10.93 9.32 12.13
CA GLU A 55 11.85 10.00 11.21
C GLU A 55 11.58 9.59 9.75
N LEU A 56 11.31 8.30 9.50
CA LEU A 56 10.94 7.82 8.17
C LEU A 56 9.63 8.45 7.67
N HIS A 57 8.61 8.52 8.53
CA HIS A 57 7.36 9.20 8.22
C HIS A 57 7.58 10.69 7.96
N ALA A 58 8.45 11.36 8.72
CA ALA A 58 8.78 12.77 8.52
C ALA A 58 9.45 13.04 7.16
N TYR A 59 10.22 12.09 6.60
CA TYR A 59 10.72 12.21 5.23
C TYR A 59 9.60 12.19 4.19
N VAL A 60 8.59 11.33 4.38
CA VAL A 60 7.42 11.28 3.50
C VAL A 60 6.56 12.54 3.65
N ALA A 61 6.34 13.01 4.88
CA ALA A 61 5.57 14.23 5.14
C ALA A 61 6.15 15.45 4.40
N LYS A 62 7.48 15.57 4.30
CA LYS A 62 8.15 16.66 3.55
C LYS A 62 7.83 16.69 2.06
N VAL A 63 7.47 15.55 1.46
CA VAL A 63 7.15 15.45 0.02
C VAL A 63 5.67 15.18 -0.23
N ALA A 64 4.87 15.03 0.83
CA ALA A 64 3.47 14.64 0.76
C ALA A 64 2.63 15.68 0.00
N ASP A 65 2.83 16.97 0.26
CA ASP A 65 2.08 18.03 -0.42
C ASP A 65 2.33 18.04 -1.93
N SER A 66 3.59 17.95 -2.35
CA SER A 66 3.94 17.84 -3.78
C SER A 66 3.39 16.58 -4.43
N ALA A 67 3.32 15.46 -3.68
CA ALA A 67 2.67 14.25 -4.16
C ALA A 67 1.15 14.45 -4.29
N ARG A 68 0.52 15.19 -3.37
CA ARG A 68 -0.91 15.48 -3.39
C ARG A 68 -1.30 16.30 -4.63
N GLU A 69 -0.48 17.26 -5.04
CA GLU A 69 -0.70 18.06 -6.25
C GLU A 69 -0.72 17.23 -7.55
N CYS A 70 -0.22 16.00 -7.51
CA CYS A 70 -0.30 15.11 -8.66
C CYS A 70 -1.66 14.43 -8.80
N TYR A 71 -2.51 14.46 -7.77
CA TYR A 71 -3.83 13.83 -7.79
C TYR A 71 -4.92 14.81 -8.23
N GLU A 72 -5.94 14.28 -8.92
CA GLU A 72 -7.10 15.05 -9.37
C GLU A 72 -7.80 15.75 -8.19
N GLU A 73 -8.22 16.99 -8.40
CA GLU A 73 -8.91 17.78 -7.37
C GLU A 73 -10.19 17.05 -6.90
N GLY A 74 -10.32 16.84 -5.59
CA GLY A 74 -11.45 16.10 -4.98
C GLY A 74 -11.28 14.56 -4.94
N SER A 75 -10.16 14.02 -5.43
CA SER A 75 -9.83 12.59 -5.28
C SER A 75 -9.33 12.22 -3.88
N THR A 76 -8.83 13.20 -3.13
CA THR A 76 -8.63 13.13 -1.69
C THR A 76 -9.96 13.37 -1.01
N THR A 77 -10.37 12.48 -0.10
CA THR A 77 -11.58 12.70 0.70
C THR A 77 -11.52 14.07 1.36
N GLU A 78 -12.64 14.80 1.41
CA GLU A 78 -12.72 16.14 2.02
C GLU A 78 -12.19 16.18 3.47
N ASP A 79 -12.14 15.03 4.13
CA ASP A 79 -11.62 14.82 5.49
C ASP A 79 -10.12 14.44 5.58
N CYS A 80 -9.38 14.41 4.46
CA CYS A 80 -7.96 14.02 4.46
C CYS A 80 -7.05 15.23 4.71
N ASP A 81 -6.76 15.51 5.98
CA ASP A 81 -5.74 16.49 6.37
C ASP A 81 -4.30 16.07 6.00
N ASP A 82 -3.33 16.96 6.19
CA ASP A 82 -1.91 16.74 5.86
C ASP A 82 -1.29 15.56 6.60
N GLU A 83 -1.69 15.37 7.86
CA GLU A 83 -1.20 14.27 8.67
C GLU A 83 -1.75 12.93 8.18
N SER A 84 -3.06 12.83 7.95
CA SER A 84 -3.68 11.61 7.44
C SER A 84 -3.17 11.26 6.03
N PHE A 85 -2.97 12.26 5.17
CA PHE A 85 -2.44 12.04 3.83
C PHE A 85 -0.99 11.55 3.88
N SER A 86 -0.10 12.24 4.61
CA SER A 86 1.30 11.82 4.73
C SER A 86 1.44 10.44 5.37
N ARG A 87 0.61 10.14 6.37
CA ARG A 87 0.55 8.83 7.02
C ARG A 87 0.09 7.74 6.04
N MET A 88 -0.94 8.00 5.25
CA MET A 88 -1.38 7.08 4.19
C MET A 88 -0.25 6.82 3.19
N MET A 89 0.38 7.86 2.66
CA MET A 89 1.49 7.74 1.71
C MET A 89 2.66 6.95 2.30
N PHE A 90 2.99 7.18 3.57
CA PHE A 90 4.04 6.44 4.27
C PHE A 90 3.72 4.95 4.41
N LEU A 91 2.51 4.62 4.87
CA LEU A 91 2.08 3.23 5.02
C LEU A 91 2.01 2.50 3.67
N ASP A 92 1.52 3.17 2.63
CA ASP A 92 1.42 2.63 1.28
C ASP A 92 2.80 2.39 0.66
N GLY A 93 3.71 3.37 0.79
CA GLY A 93 5.09 3.24 0.32
C GLY A 93 5.82 2.09 1.02
N CYS A 94 5.72 2.00 2.35
CA CYS A 94 6.30 0.89 3.11
C CYS A 94 5.69 -0.46 2.70
N PHE A 95 4.38 -0.52 2.49
CA PHE A 95 3.70 -1.74 2.06
C PHE A 95 4.22 -2.23 0.71
N VAL A 96 4.29 -1.35 -0.30
CA VAL A 96 4.78 -1.69 -1.64
C VAL A 96 6.24 -2.16 -1.58
N LEU A 97 7.11 -1.41 -0.91
CA LEU A 97 8.54 -1.74 -0.80
C LEU A 97 8.75 -3.08 -0.07
N GLN A 98 8.07 -3.28 1.06
CA GLN A 98 8.18 -4.53 1.82
C GLN A 98 7.62 -5.72 1.05
N TYR A 99 6.51 -5.54 0.32
CA TYR A 99 5.93 -6.57 -0.53
C TYR A 99 6.91 -6.97 -1.65
N MET A 100 7.52 -6.00 -2.32
CA MET A 100 8.55 -6.23 -3.34
C MET A 100 9.78 -6.93 -2.77
N TYR A 101 10.26 -6.51 -1.59
CA TYR A 101 11.38 -7.14 -0.90
C TYR A 101 11.11 -8.63 -0.63
N ILE A 102 9.90 -8.97 -0.17
CA ILE A 102 9.53 -10.36 0.09
C ILE A 102 9.42 -11.17 -1.21
N LEU A 103 8.84 -10.60 -2.27
CA LEU A 103 8.75 -11.28 -3.58
C LEU A 103 10.13 -11.61 -4.14
N THR A 104 11.07 -10.66 -4.11
CA THR A 104 12.42 -10.86 -4.64
C THR A 104 13.18 -11.93 -3.84
N ARG A 105 13.09 -11.93 -2.51
CA ARG A 105 13.78 -12.96 -1.69
C ARG A 105 13.14 -14.35 -1.78
N THR A 106 11.82 -14.44 -1.92
CA THR A 106 11.12 -15.74 -2.10
C THR A 106 11.36 -16.36 -3.48
N GLN A 107 11.61 -15.55 -4.52
CA GLN A 107 11.98 -16.04 -5.85
C GLN A 107 13.46 -16.47 -5.92
N ILE A 108 14.35 -15.82 -5.16
CA ILE A 108 15.80 -16.05 -5.24
C ILE A 108 16.27 -17.14 -4.27
N ASN A 109 15.62 -17.33 -3.11
CA ASN A 109 16.04 -18.29 -2.09
C ASN A 109 14.88 -19.20 -1.64
N TYR A 110 14.93 -20.49 -2.02
CA TYR A 110 14.05 -21.53 -1.47
C TYR A 110 14.36 -21.89 0.01
N SER A 111 15.36 -21.24 0.63
CA SER A 111 15.97 -21.67 1.89
C SER A 111 15.95 -20.62 3.01
N MET A 112 15.07 -19.61 2.96
CA MET A 112 14.95 -18.67 4.08
C MET A 112 14.19 -19.29 5.26
N GLU A 113 14.68 -19.06 6.48
CA GLU A 113 14.02 -19.52 7.69
C GLU A 113 12.65 -18.82 7.87
N PRO A 114 11.60 -19.54 8.33
CA PRO A 114 10.23 -19.02 8.46
C PRO A 114 10.09 -17.74 9.30
N LYS A 115 11.07 -17.44 10.16
CA LYS A 115 11.03 -16.34 11.12
C LYS A 115 11.26 -14.96 10.49
N GLU A 116 11.95 -14.87 9.35
CA GLU A 116 12.22 -13.59 8.67
C GLU A 116 11.11 -13.20 7.68
N VAL A 117 10.34 -14.19 7.18
CA VAL A 117 9.26 -14.03 6.17
C VAL A 117 7.87 -14.17 6.80
N GLY A 118 7.80 -14.16 8.14
CA GLY A 118 6.68 -14.63 8.97
C GLY A 118 5.37 -13.82 8.91
N SER A 119 5.06 -13.15 7.81
CA SER A 119 3.77 -12.46 7.65
C SER A 119 3.16 -12.56 6.25
N LEU A 120 3.94 -12.78 5.21
CA LEU A 120 3.41 -12.96 3.84
C LEU A 120 3.16 -14.43 3.51
N LEU A 121 3.78 -15.35 4.24
CA LEU A 121 3.47 -16.78 4.20
C LEU A 121 2.13 -17.11 4.90
N ASP A 122 1.70 -16.29 5.86
CA ASP A 122 0.40 -16.42 6.53
C ASP A 122 -0.76 -15.85 5.70
N VAL A 123 -0.45 -15.03 4.70
CA VAL A 123 -1.44 -14.53 3.73
C VAL A 123 -1.75 -15.65 2.75
N LYS A 124 -3.02 -16.03 2.66
CA LYS A 124 -3.45 -17.14 1.80
C LYS A 124 -3.05 -16.88 0.35
N THR A 125 -2.70 -17.92 -0.41
CA THR A 125 -2.20 -17.78 -1.80
C THR A 125 -3.11 -16.95 -2.70
N TYR A 126 -4.45 -17.05 -2.56
CA TYR A 126 -5.37 -16.22 -3.35
C TYR A 126 -5.33 -14.73 -2.97
N GLN A 127 -5.05 -14.40 -1.71
CA GLN A 127 -4.93 -13.01 -1.26
C GLN A 127 -3.68 -12.36 -1.85
N ARG A 128 -2.57 -13.11 -1.98
CA ARG A 128 -1.37 -12.64 -2.71
C ARG A 128 -1.68 -12.32 -4.17
N ALA A 129 -2.48 -13.15 -4.85
CA ALA A 129 -2.91 -12.89 -6.21
C ALA A 129 -3.78 -11.61 -6.32
N PHE A 130 -4.65 -11.36 -5.35
CA PHE A 130 -5.45 -10.13 -5.32
C PHE A 130 -4.61 -8.88 -5.02
N VAL A 131 -3.66 -8.96 -4.08
CA VAL A 131 -2.70 -7.87 -3.84
C VAL A 131 -1.91 -7.57 -5.11
N TRP A 132 -1.41 -8.62 -5.78
CA TRP A 132 -0.73 -8.44 -7.06
C TRP A 132 -1.63 -7.74 -8.08
N ARG A 133 -2.88 -8.17 -8.25
CA ARG A 133 -3.82 -7.50 -9.16
C ARG A 133 -3.99 -6.02 -8.80
N ASP A 134 -4.22 -5.71 -7.53
CA ASP A 134 -4.44 -4.34 -7.05
C ASP A 134 -3.19 -3.45 -7.24
N LEU A 135 -1.99 -3.99 -7.04
CA LEU A 135 -0.72 -3.29 -7.28
C LEU A 135 -0.40 -3.06 -8.76
N PHE A 136 -1.13 -3.68 -9.69
CA PHE A 136 -1.02 -3.40 -11.14
C PHE A 136 -2.26 -2.69 -11.68
N LEU A 137 -3.25 -2.42 -10.82
CA LEU A 137 -4.47 -1.75 -11.20
C LEU A 137 -4.21 -0.24 -11.34
N LEU A 138 -4.46 0.30 -12.53
CA LEU A 138 -4.20 1.68 -12.87
C LEU A 138 -4.94 2.65 -11.94
N GLU A 139 -6.25 2.45 -11.81
CA GLU A 139 -7.12 3.30 -10.99
C GLU A 139 -6.88 3.14 -9.48
N ASN A 140 -6.03 2.19 -9.08
CA ASN A 140 -5.60 2.04 -7.70
C ASN A 140 -4.31 2.81 -7.39
N GLN A 141 -3.65 3.41 -8.38
CA GLN A 141 -2.34 4.05 -8.19
C GLN A 141 -2.24 5.43 -8.78
N ILE A 142 -3.04 5.77 -9.79
CA ILE A 142 -2.76 6.95 -10.59
C ILE A 142 -3.22 8.24 -9.88
N PRO A 143 -2.27 9.14 -9.59
CA PRO A 143 -2.53 10.56 -9.51
C PRO A 143 -2.84 11.07 -10.93
N TYR A 144 -4.04 11.62 -11.16
CA TYR A 144 -4.47 12.16 -12.46
C TYR A 144 -4.19 13.66 -12.57
#